data_AF-A0A7K9BIF1-F1
#
_entry.id   AF-A0A7K9BIF1-F1
#
_cell.length_a   1.000
_cell.length_b   1.000
_cell.length_c   1.000
_cell.angle_alpha   90.00
_cell.angle_beta   90.00
_cell.angle_gamma   90.00
#
_symmetry.space_group_name_H-M   'P 1'
#
loop_
_entity.id
_entity.type
_entity.pdbx_description
1 polymer ?
#
loop_
_entity_poly.entity_id
_entity_poly.type
_entity_poly.pdbx_seq_one_letter_code
_entity_poly.pdbx_strand_id
1 'polypeptide(L)'
;GYRCFKAIMFLSGLLFGSAVIFLLCHKERVLGTPLSLEASAGIALGVGVLCGLVTALVRSVGLFTTGLLLGLLLATAALVAAEPLLRPQSPWVPAGGLLGLALLCALLALRWQKALTVLSTAVCGAAVVVACADYVVEALALLLYVRDRLRLASPAPLCWYSWAVLGAWPALSLLGVLLQWKLTAGGFSHGDVVLTRRQKRLQLLRIRQKEAKRRQSLSPPAGTYRRKAAPVQRY
;
A
#
# COMPACT_ATOMS: atom_id res chain seq x y z
N GLY A 1 9.66 -4.83 9.90
CA GLY A 1 8.36 -4.19 10.21
C GLY A 1 8.21 -2.79 9.62
N TYR A 2 8.78 -1.74 10.22
CA TYR A 2 8.57 -0.34 9.79
C TYR A 2 9.66 0.23 8.85
N ARG A 3 10.88 -0.31 8.90
CA ARG A 3 12.01 0.18 8.07
C ARG A 3 11.78 -0.05 6.57
N CYS A 4 11.23 -1.20 6.21
CA CYS A 4 10.92 -1.53 4.81
C CYS A 4 9.59 -0.92 4.34
N PHE A 5 8.77 -0.33 5.22
CA PHE A 5 7.47 0.23 4.82
C PHE A 5 7.63 1.36 3.79
N LYS A 6 8.63 2.23 3.99
CA LYS A 6 8.96 3.30 3.04
C LYS A 6 9.54 2.76 1.73
N ALA A 7 10.32 1.68 1.81
CA ALA A 7 10.86 0.99 0.64
C ALA A 7 9.77 0.30 -0.18
N ILE A 8 8.78 -0.30 0.47
CA ILE A 8 7.63 -0.94 -0.21
C ILE A 8 6.80 0.13 -0.94
N MET A 9 6.53 1.27 -0.30
CA MET A 9 5.83 2.38 -0.97
C MET A 9 6.61 2.94 -2.16
N PHE A 10 7.94 3.08 -2.01
CA PHE A 10 8.82 3.47 -3.10
C PHE A 10 8.75 2.49 -4.26
N LEU A 11 8.90 1.19 -3.98
CA LEU A 11 8.91 0.14 -4.99
C LEU A 11 7.57 0.05 -5.72
N SER A 12 6.44 0.11 -5.00
CA SER A 12 5.12 0.10 -5.64
C SER A 12 4.89 1.31 -6.53
N GLY A 13 5.33 2.50 -6.10
CA GLY A 13 5.22 3.72 -6.90
C GLY A 13 6.13 3.68 -8.12
N LEU A 14 7.34 3.14 -7.96
CA LEU A 14 8.28 2.93 -9.05
C LEU A 14 7.71 1.97 -10.09
N LEU A 15 7.22 0.81 -9.67
CA LEU A 15 6.65 -0.20 -10.55
C LEU A 15 5.39 0.31 -11.26
N PHE A 16 4.48 0.96 -10.53
CA PHE A 16 3.27 1.50 -11.12
C PHE A 16 3.57 2.65 -12.10
N GLY A 17 4.40 3.61 -11.69
CA GLY A 17 4.78 4.75 -12.51
C GLY A 17 5.54 4.34 -13.77
N SER A 18 6.54 3.45 -13.64
CA SER A 18 7.30 2.97 -14.80
C SER A 18 6.42 2.16 -15.74
N ALA A 19 5.54 1.29 -15.24
CA ALA A 19 4.64 0.50 -16.07
C ALA A 19 3.66 1.36 -16.87
N VAL A 20 3.03 2.37 -16.24
CA VAL A 20 2.09 3.27 -16.91
C VAL A 20 2.78 4.07 -18.01
N ILE A 21 3.94 4.66 -17.72
CA ILE A 21 4.69 5.45 -18.71
C ILE A 21 5.23 4.57 -19.82
N PHE A 22 5.74 3.37 -19.51
CA PHE A 22 6.19 2.43 -20.52
C PHE A 22 5.05 2.00 -21.46
N LEU A 23 3.84 1.76 -20.92
CA LEU A 23 2.65 1.46 -21.72
C LEU A 23 2.23 2.62 -22.61
N LEU A 24 2.29 3.86 -22.10
CA LEU A 24 2.01 5.08 -22.87
C LEU A 24 3.01 5.22 -24.03
N CYS A 25 4.31 5.14 -23.75
CA CYS A 25 5.34 5.22 -24.78
C CYS A 25 5.23 4.07 -25.79
N HIS A 26 4.84 2.87 -25.37
CA HIS A 26 4.62 1.76 -26.29
C HIS A 26 3.42 2.01 -27.20
N LYS A 27 2.33 2.59 -26.67
CA LYS A 27 1.17 2.99 -27.47
C LYS A 27 1.51 4.12 -28.45
N GLU A 28 2.30 5.10 -28.05
CA GLU A 28 2.79 6.18 -28.93
C GLU A 28 3.73 5.65 -30.01
N ARG A 29 4.57 4.66 -29.71
CA ARG A 29 5.39 3.97 -30.72
C ARG A 29 4.56 3.33 -31.83
N VAL A 30 3.35 2.86 -31.49
CA VAL A 30 2.38 2.34 -32.47
C VAL A 30 1.73 3.46 -33.29
N LEU A 31 1.69 4.71 -32.78
CA LEU A 31 1.06 5.87 -33.41
C LEU A 31 1.98 6.73 -34.31
N GLY A 32 3.27 6.40 -34.45
CA GLY A 32 4.08 6.90 -35.57
C GLY A 32 5.42 7.58 -35.28
N THR A 33 5.86 7.68 -34.02
CA THR A 33 7.21 8.19 -33.68
C THR A 33 8.11 7.06 -33.17
N PRO A 34 9.16 6.64 -33.91
CA PRO A 34 10.06 5.59 -33.48
C PRO A 34 11.05 6.13 -32.43
N LEU A 35 10.62 6.28 -31.18
CA LEU A 35 11.59 6.34 -30.08
C LEU A 35 12.28 4.98 -29.94
N SER A 36 13.60 5.00 -29.76
CA SER A 36 14.37 3.78 -29.46
C SER A 36 13.85 3.15 -28.17
N LEU A 37 13.78 1.82 -28.14
CA LEU A 37 13.28 1.07 -26.97
C LEU A 37 14.05 1.46 -25.69
N GLU A 38 15.36 1.68 -25.83
CA GLU A 38 16.26 2.12 -24.76
C GLU A 38 15.91 3.51 -24.22
N ALA A 39 15.60 4.47 -25.10
CA ALA A 39 15.19 5.81 -24.67
C ALA A 39 13.85 5.78 -23.94
N SER A 40 12.88 4.99 -24.44
CA SER A 40 11.58 4.83 -23.77
C SER A 40 11.70 4.16 -22.39
N ALA A 41 12.61 3.20 -22.24
CA ALA A 41 12.90 2.57 -20.97
C ALA A 41 13.55 3.55 -19.99
N GLY A 42 14.49 4.39 -20.46
CA GLY A 42 15.11 5.44 -19.65
C GLY A 42 14.10 6.47 -19.12
N ILE A 43 13.20 6.95 -19.99
CA ILE A 43 12.14 7.90 -19.60
C ILE A 43 11.17 7.25 -18.60
N ALA A 44 10.73 6.02 -18.87
CA ALA A 44 9.84 5.28 -17.98
C ALA A 44 10.47 5.03 -16.60
N LEU A 45 11.77 4.69 -16.55
CA LEU A 45 12.51 4.54 -15.30
C LEU A 45 12.65 5.87 -14.56
N GLY A 46 12.97 6.96 -15.26
CA GLY A 46 13.08 8.30 -14.67
C GLY A 46 11.77 8.76 -14.02
N VAL A 47 10.66 8.66 -14.74
CA VAL A 47 9.33 9.00 -14.21
C VAL A 47 8.91 8.02 -13.10
N GLY A 48 9.23 6.74 -13.25
CA GLY A 48 9.02 5.73 -12.21
C GLY A 48 9.74 6.08 -10.91
N VAL A 49 11.01 6.47 -10.95
CA VAL A 49 11.78 6.90 -9.77
C VAL A 49 11.16 8.13 -9.12
N LEU A 50 10.74 9.13 -9.91
CA LEU A 50 10.04 10.31 -9.39
C LEU A 50 8.72 9.91 -8.70
N CYS A 51 7.92 9.05 -9.33
CA CYS A 51 6.66 8.55 -8.77
C CYS A 51 6.91 7.72 -7.48
N GLY A 52 7.92 6.87 -7.48
CA GLY A 52 8.39 6.10 -6.32
C GLY A 52 8.79 7.02 -5.17
N LEU A 53 9.52 8.10 -5.45
CA LEU A 53 9.92 9.05 -4.43
C LEU A 53 8.71 9.78 -3.83
N VAL A 54 7.78 10.24 -4.67
CA VAL A 54 6.53 10.91 -4.23
C VAL A 54 5.69 9.97 -3.36
N THR A 55 5.51 8.73 -3.77
CA THR A 55 4.75 7.71 -3.00
C THR A 55 5.44 7.33 -1.68
N ALA A 56 6.76 7.34 -1.63
CA ALA A 56 7.53 7.13 -0.40
C ALA A 56 7.48 8.33 0.56
N LEU A 57 7.36 9.55 0.03
CA LEU A 57 7.21 10.78 0.80
C LEU A 57 5.78 10.93 1.35
N VAL A 58 4.78 10.69 0.51
CA VAL A 58 3.37 10.86 0.87
C VAL A 58 2.74 9.51 1.21
N ARG A 59 2.66 9.22 2.52
CA ARG A 59 2.14 7.95 3.05
C ARG A 59 0.77 7.56 2.50
N SER A 60 -0.14 8.51 2.36
CA SER A 60 -1.50 8.25 1.84
C SER A 60 -1.47 7.80 0.38
N VAL A 61 -0.60 8.43 -0.43
CA VAL A 61 -0.43 8.09 -1.85
C VAL A 61 0.26 6.74 -1.99
N GLY A 62 1.31 6.46 -1.21
CA GLY A 62 1.97 5.16 -1.21
C GLY A 62 1.06 3.99 -0.78
N LEU A 63 0.16 4.21 0.18
CA LEU A 63 -0.82 3.19 0.57
C LEU A 63 -1.90 2.96 -0.49
N PHE A 64 -2.32 4.04 -1.15
CA PHE A 64 -3.24 3.95 -2.27
C PHE A 64 -2.60 3.20 -3.44
N THR A 65 -1.37 3.53 -3.83
CA THR A 65 -0.68 2.86 -4.95
C THR A 65 -0.36 1.39 -4.66
N THR A 66 0.07 1.05 -3.44
CA THR A 66 0.25 -0.36 -3.03
C THR A 66 -1.05 -1.15 -3.08
N GLY A 67 -2.16 -0.59 -2.60
CA GLY A 67 -3.48 -1.24 -2.66
C GLY A 67 -4.01 -1.38 -4.09
N LEU A 68 -3.75 -0.38 -4.94
CA LEU A 68 -4.13 -0.40 -6.35
C LEU A 68 -3.34 -1.45 -7.13
N LEU A 69 -2.03 -1.55 -6.89
CA LEU A 69 -1.18 -2.60 -7.48
C LEU A 69 -1.64 -3.99 -7.03
N LEU A 70 -1.92 -4.18 -5.74
CA LEU A 70 -2.44 -5.43 -5.20
C LEU A 70 -3.78 -5.82 -5.84
N GLY A 71 -4.71 -4.88 -5.93
CA GLY A 71 -6.02 -5.15 -6.52
C GLY A 71 -5.93 -5.42 -8.02
N LEU A 72 -4.98 -4.80 -8.73
CA LEU A 72 -4.71 -5.12 -10.13
C LEU A 72 -4.21 -6.56 -10.29
N LEU A 73 -3.27 -7.01 -9.43
CA LEU A 73 -2.77 -8.39 -9.42
C LEU A 73 -3.88 -9.41 -9.08
N LEU A 74 -4.74 -9.10 -8.11
CA LEU A 74 -5.88 -9.96 -7.77
C LEU A 74 -6.90 -10.00 -8.91
N ALA A 75 -7.13 -8.88 -9.58
CA ALA A 75 -8.09 -8.79 -10.66
C ALA A 75 -7.63 -9.52 -11.91
N THR A 76 -6.33 -9.45 -12.24
CA THR A 76 -5.76 -10.26 -13.33
C THR A 76 -5.85 -11.75 -12.99
N ALA A 77 -5.53 -12.15 -11.76
CA ALA A 77 -5.69 -13.54 -11.32
C ALA A 77 -7.15 -14.02 -11.40
N ALA A 78 -8.10 -13.19 -10.96
CA ALA A 78 -9.53 -13.48 -11.05
C ALA A 78 -10.01 -13.58 -12.50
N LEU A 79 -9.52 -12.72 -13.40
CA LEU A 79 -9.84 -12.79 -14.83
C LEU A 79 -9.34 -14.07 -15.50
N VAL A 80 -8.14 -14.53 -15.13
CA VAL A 80 -7.61 -15.80 -15.65
C VAL A 80 -8.34 -16.99 -15.04
N ALA A 81 -8.65 -16.96 -13.74
CA ALA A 81 -9.43 -18.02 -13.08
C ALA A 81 -10.88 -18.10 -13.57
N ALA A 82 -11.46 -16.97 -14.00
CA ALA A 82 -12.81 -16.90 -14.55
C ALA A 82 -12.89 -17.31 -16.04
N GLU A 83 -11.77 -17.67 -16.68
CA GLU A 83 -11.74 -18.09 -18.09
C GLU A 83 -12.76 -19.18 -18.46
N PRO A 84 -12.95 -20.26 -17.67
CA PRO A 84 -13.92 -21.30 -18.03
C PRO A 84 -15.39 -20.88 -17.80
N LEU A 85 -15.63 -19.82 -17.02
CA LEU A 85 -16.97 -19.44 -16.56
C LEU A 85 -17.52 -18.21 -17.28
N LEU A 86 -16.65 -17.27 -17.66
CA LEU A 86 -17.03 -15.99 -18.28
C LEU A 86 -16.31 -15.83 -19.63
N ARG A 87 -17.07 -15.90 -20.73
CA ARG A 87 -16.64 -15.40 -22.05
C ARG A 87 -17.17 -13.97 -22.22
N PRO A 88 -16.37 -12.93 -21.94
CA PRO A 88 -16.86 -11.56 -22.06
C PRO A 88 -16.97 -11.18 -23.54
N GLN A 89 -18.16 -10.76 -23.98
CA GLN A 89 -18.37 -10.25 -25.34
C GLN A 89 -17.93 -8.79 -25.51
N SER A 90 -17.55 -8.09 -24.44
CA SER A 90 -17.23 -6.66 -24.45
C SER A 90 -15.95 -6.34 -23.65
N PRO A 91 -15.06 -5.46 -24.16
CA PRO A 91 -13.84 -5.00 -23.47
C PRO A 91 -14.11 -4.26 -22.17
N TRP A 92 -15.29 -3.67 -22.02
CA TRP A 92 -15.62 -2.82 -20.87
C TRP A 92 -15.86 -3.64 -19.60
N VAL A 93 -16.26 -4.91 -19.72
CA VAL A 93 -16.50 -5.80 -18.58
C VAL A 93 -15.19 -6.16 -17.87
N PRO A 94 -14.14 -6.70 -18.53
CA PRO A 94 -12.87 -6.96 -17.86
C PRO A 94 -12.17 -5.67 -17.41
N ALA A 95 -12.28 -4.58 -18.17
CA ALA A 95 -11.74 -3.28 -17.76
C ALA A 95 -12.42 -2.74 -16.49
N GLY A 96 -13.75 -2.82 -16.42
CA GLY A 96 -14.52 -2.43 -15.24
C GLY A 96 -14.22 -3.32 -14.02
N GLY A 97 -14.07 -4.63 -14.22
CA GLY A 97 -13.67 -5.56 -13.17
C GLY A 97 -12.28 -5.27 -12.61
N LEU A 98 -11.29 -5.03 -13.49
CA LEU A 98 -9.94 -4.63 -13.12
C LEU A 98 -9.95 -3.33 -12.31
N LEU A 99 -10.58 -2.29 -12.83
CA LEU A 99 -10.63 -0.98 -12.19
C LEU A 99 -11.42 -1.03 -10.87
N GLY A 100 -12.54 -1.73 -10.84
CA GLY A 100 -13.39 -1.88 -9.65
C GLY A 100 -12.67 -2.61 -8.52
N LEU A 101 -12.03 -3.75 -8.80
CA LEU A 101 -11.30 -4.50 -7.78
C LEU A 101 -10.02 -3.79 -7.36
N ALA A 102 -9.30 -3.16 -8.30
CA ALA A 102 -8.14 -2.32 -7.98
C ALA A 102 -8.50 -1.17 -7.04
N LEU A 103 -9.59 -0.45 -7.33
CA LEU A 103 -10.06 0.66 -6.50
C LEU A 103 -10.58 0.17 -5.14
N LEU A 104 -11.32 -0.95 -5.11
CA LEU A 104 -11.78 -1.55 -3.87
C LEU A 104 -10.59 -1.88 -2.96
N CYS A 105 -9.57 -2.58 -3.48
CA CYS A 105 -8.36 -2.88 -2.71
C CYS A 105 -7.59 -1.62 -2.30
N ALA A 106 -7.56 -0.59 -3.13
CA ALA A 106 -6.93 0.69 -2.80
C ALA A 106 -7.63 1.41 -1.64
N LEU A 107 -8.97 1.45 -1.63
CA LEU A 107 -9.76 2.01 -0.53
C LEU A 107 -9.62 1.17 0.74
N LEU A 108 -9.60 -0.15 0.57
CA LEU A 108 -9.40 -1.07 1.67
C LEU A 108 -8.02 -0.87 2.32
N ALA A 109 -6.99 -0.57 1.52
CA ALA A 109 -5.62 -0.30 1.98
C ALA A 109 -5.55 0.95 2.87
N LEU A 110 -6.44 1.92 2.66
CA LEU A 110 -6.60 3.09 3.53
C LEU A 110 -7.27 2.72 4.87
N ARG A 111 -8.20 1.76 4.88
CA ARG A 111 -8.93 1.33 6.10
C ARG A 111 -8.12 0.37 6.96
N TRP A 112 -7.52 -0.65 6.37
CA TRP A 112 -6.78 -1.71 7.06
C TRP A 112 -5.31 -1.75 6.66
N GLN A 113 -4.62 -0.64 6.92
CA GLN A 113 -3.23 -0.42 6.51
C GLN A 113 -2.32 -1.61 6.82
N LYS A 114 -2.34 -2.14 8.05
CA LYS A 114 -1.41 -3.20 8.45
C LYS A 114 -1.68 -4.51 7.71
N ALA A 115 -2.95 -4.95 7.69
CA ALA A 115 -3.32 -6.22 7.07
C ALA A 115 -3.03 -6.21 5.57
N LEU A 116 -3.36 -5.10 4.88
CA LEU A 116 -3.13 -5.01 3.45
C LEU A 116 -1.69 -4.76 3.05
N THR A 117 -0.86 -4.17 3.91
CA THR A 117 0.58 -4.12 3.62
C THR A 117 1.24 -5.50 3.71
N VAL A 118 0.82 -6.32 4.67
CA VAL A 118 1.26 -7.72 4.80
C VAL A 118 0.80 -8.50 3.57
N LEU A 119 -0.50 -8.47 3.27
CA LEU A 119 -1.06 -9.12 2.10
C LEU A 119 -0.40 -8.66 0.78
N SER A 120 -0.23 -7.35 0.60
CA SER A 120 0.42 -6.77 -0.59
C SER A 120 1.84 -7.29 -0.76
N THR A 121 2.65 -7.32 0.30
CA THR A 121 4.03 -7.83 0.19
C THR A 121 4.10 -9.33 -0.06
N ALA A 122 3.19 -10.12 0.53
CA ALA A 122 3.13 -11.56 0.27
C ALA A 122 2.70 -11.85 -1.17
N VAL A 123 1.65 -11.18 -1.65
CA VAL A 123 1.14 -11.35 -3.01
C VAL A 123 2.12 -10.82 -4.06
N CYS A 124 2.75 -9.66 -3.83
CA CYS A 124 3.77 -9.14 -4.74
C CYS A 124 5.01 -10.05 -4.76
N GLY A 125 5.44 -10.58 -3.62
CA GLY A 125 6.54 -11.55 -3.55
C GLY A 125 6.22 -12.83 -4.33
N ALA A 126 5.02 -13.38 -4.13
CA ALA A 126 4.54 -14.54 -4.88
C ALA A 126 4.46 -14.24 -6.39
N ALA A 127 3.95 -13.05 -6.77
CA ALA A 127 3.89 -12.60 -8.16
C ALA A 127 5.27 -12.58 -8.82
N VAL A 128 6.30 -12.07 -8.13
CA VAL A 128 7.67 -12.04 -8.63
C VAL A 128 8.22 -13.46 -8.81
N VAL A 129 8.04 -14.34 -7.82
CA VAL A 129 8.49 -15.74 -7.91
C VAL A 129 7.79 -16.47 -9.06
N VAL A 130 6.49 -16.27 -9.21
CA VAL A 130 5.69 -16.84 -10.30
C VAL A 130 6.14 -16.27 -11.65
N ALA A 131 6.38 -14.97 -11.76
CA ALA A 131 6.89 -14.35 -12.99
C ALA A 131 8.29 -14.85 -13.35
N CYS A 132 9.16 -15.10 -12.36
CA CYS A 132 10.47 -15.71 -12.59
C CYS A 132 10.33 -17.15 -13.09
N ALA A 133 9.44 -17.95 -12.51
CA ALA A 133 9.18 -19.31 -12.97
C ALA A 133 8.59 -19.32 -14.40
N ASP A 134 7.62 -18.43 -14.67
CA ASP A 134 7.00 -18.24 -15.98
C ASP A 134 8.00 -17.77 -17.05
N TYR A 135 8.94 -16.89 -16.70
CA TYR A 135 10.01 -16.47 -17.61
C TYR A 135 10.94 -17.64 -17.99
N VAL A 136 11.33 -18.46 -17.01
CA VAL A 136 12.24 -19.59 -17.25
C VAL A 136 11.59 -20.69 -18.09
N VAL A 137 10.27 -20.90 -17.94
CA VAL A 137 9.59 -22.01 -18.62
C VAL A 137 8.86 -21.60 -19.89
N GLU A 138 8.19 -20.45 -19.91
CA GLU A 138 7.33 -20.03 -21.04
C GLU A 138 7.65 -18.62 -21.56
N ALA A 139 8.77 -18.00 -21.14
CA ALA A 139 9.21 -16.68 -21.60
C ALA A 139 8.13 -15.57 -21.52
N LEU A 140 7.38 -15.51 -20.41
CA LEU A 140 6.28 -14.55 -20.15
C LEU A 140 4.99 -14.79 -20.95
N ALA A 141 4.73 -16.04 -21.37
CA ALA A 141 3.48 -16.40 -22.05
C ALA A 141 2.22 -16.00 -21.27
N LEU A 142 2.24 -16.08 -19.94
CA LEU A 142 1.12 -15.67 -19.09
C LEU A 142 0.81 -14.16 -19.21
N LEU A 143 1.87 -13.35 -19.34
CA LEU A 143 1.76 -11.89 -19.45
C LEU A 143 1.26 -11.47 -20.83
N LEU A 144 1.67 -12.21 -21.87
CA LEU A 144 1.15 -12.06 -23.23
C LEU A 144 -0.32 -12.51 -23.31
N TYR A 145 -0.69 -13.62 -22.66
CA TYR A 145 -2.06 -14.12 -22.59
C TYR A 145 -3.01 -13.09 -21.94
N VAL A 146 -2.64 -12.50 -20.80
CA VAL A 146 -3.43 -11.46 -20.13
C VAL A 146 -3.56 -10.22 -21.03
N ARG A 147 -2.47 -9.82 -21.70
CA ARG A 147 -2.47 -8.69 -22.64
C ARG A 147 -3.39 -8.94 -23.83
N ASP A 148 -3.34 -10.13 -24.40
CA ASP A 148 -4.13 -10.50 -25.58
C ASP A 148 -5.62 -10.60 -25.22
N ARG A 149 -5.93 -11.08 -24.01
CA ARG A 149 -7.28 -11.02 -23.45
C ARG A 149 -7.80 -9.61 -23.23
N LEU A 150 -6.97 -8.70 -22.71
CA LEU A 150 -7.34 -7.29 -22.59
C LEU A 150 -7.58 -6.62 -23.95
N ARG A 151 -6.95 -7.15 -25.01
CA ARG A 151 -7.11 -6.66 -26.39
C ARG A 151 -8.23 -7.37 -27.16
N LEU A 152 -8.98 -8.28 -26.55
CA LEU A 152 -9.91 -9.20 -27.23
C LEU A 152 -9.29 -10.01 -28.38
N ALA A 153 -7.96 -10.14 -28.40
CA ALA A 153 -7.33 -11.09 -29.30
C ALA A 153 -7.65 -12.51 -28.82
N SER A 154 -7.89 -13.45 -29.75
CA SER A 154 -8.08 -14.85 -29.41
C SER A 154 -6.79 -15.36 -28.77
N PRO A 155 -6.78 -15.66 -27.46
CA PRO A 155 -5.56 -16.13 -26.84
C PRO A 155 -5.25 -17.55 -27.32
N ALA A 156 -3.97 -17.88 -27.44
CA ALA A 156 -3.56 -19.27 -27.59
C ALA A 156 -4.00 -20.06 -26.33
N PRO A 157 -4.38 -21.35 -26.48
CA PRO A 157 -4.81 -22.17 -25.35
C PRO A 157 -3.69 -22.29 -24.31
N LEU A 158 -4.00 -22.10 -23.02
CA LEU A 158 -3.03 -22.30 -21.95
C LEU A 158 -2.65 -23.77 -21.87
N CYS A 159 -1.35 -24.04 -21.66
CA CYS A 159 -0.88 -25.38 -21.34
C CYS A 159 -1.23 -25.74 -19.89
N TRP A 160 -1.19 -27.05 -19.57
CA TRP A 160 -1.38 -27.54 -18.19
C TRP A 160 -0.37 -26.92 -17.21
N TYR A 161 0.83 -26.59 -17.69
CA TYR A 161 1.87 -25.92 -16.93
C TYR A 161 1.45 -24.52 -16.48
N SER A 162 0.86 -23.71 -17.36
CA SER A 162 0.37 -22.36 -17.02
C SER A 162 -0.73 -22.41 -15.94
N TRP A 163 -1.58 -23.45 -15.94
CA TRP A 163 -2.55 -23.69 -14.84
C TRP A 163 -1.88 -24.06 -13.52
N ALA A 164 -0.81 -24.86 -13.55
CA ALA A 164 -0.03 -25.18 -12.36
C ALA A 164 0.67 -23.93 -11.78
N VAL A 165 1.23 -23.08 -12.64
CA VAL A 165 1.82 -21.78 -12.26
C VAL A 165 0.77 -20.84 -11.68
N LEU A 166 -0.44 -20.80 -12.26
CA LEU A 166 -1.57 -20.04 -11.75
C LEU A 166 -2.01 -20.53 -10.36
N GLY A 167 -2.02 -21.85 -10.13
CA GLY A 167 -2.34 -22.45 -8.84
C GLY A 167 -1.23 -22.28 -7.78
N ALA A 168 0.04 -22.18 -8.19
CA ALA A 168 1.16 -21.94 -7.30
C ALA A 168 1.12 -20.53 -6.69
N TRP A 169 0.62 -19.54 -7.43
CA TRP A 169 0.50 -18.16 -6.96
C TRP A 169 -0.26 -18.00 -5.63
N PRO A 170 -1.53 -18.44 -5.51
CA PRO A 170 -2.29 -18.30 -4.27
C PRO A 170 -1.69 -19.13 -3.14
N ALA A 171 -1.11 -20.30 -3.43
CA ALA A 171 -0.43 -21.12 -2.43
C ALA A 171 0.79 -20.42 -1.84
N LEU A 172 1.66 -19.84 -2.69
CA LEU A 172 2.81 -19.04 -2.28
C LEU A 172 2.39 -17.77 -1.54
N SER A 173 1.30 -17.13 -1.97
CA SER A 173 0.73 -15.97 -1.28
C SER A 173 0.23 -16.33 0.12
N LEU A 174 -0.49 -17.45 0.27
CA LEU A 174 -0.93 -17.97 1.56
C LEU A 174 0.28 -18.29 2.45
N LEU A 175 1.28 -18.98 1.92
CA LEU A 175 2.51 -19.28 2.65
C LEU A 175 3.21 -18.00 3.12
N GLY A 176 3.31 -16.99 2.25
CA GLY A 176 3.87 -15.68 2.57
C GLY A 176 3.09 -14.98 3.68
N VAL A 177 1.75 -14.98 3.62
CA VAL A 177 0.89 -14.42 4.67
C VAL A 177 1.05 -15.18 5.97
N LEU A 178 1.08 -16.52 5.94
CA LEU A 178 1.27 -17.35 7.13
C LEU A 178 2.65 -17.12 7.75
N LEU A 179 3.70 -17.04 6.94
CA LEU A 179 5.06 -16.77 7.40
C LEU A 179 5.13 -15.38 8.04
N GLN A 180 4.57 -14.37 7.37
CA GLN A 180 4.49 -13.02 7.91
C GLN A 180 3.63 -12.97 9.17
N TRP A 181 2.54 -13.72 9.27
CA TRP A 181 1.69 -13.78 10.45
C TRP A 181 2.43 -14.48 11.60
N LYS A 182 3.06 -15.63 11.39
CA LYS A 182 3.84 -16.34 12.41
C LYS A 182 5.01 -15.50 12.92
N LEU A 183 5.73 -14.81 12.03
CA LEU A 183 6.80 -13.88 12.39
C LEU A 183 6.27 -12.61 13.07
N THR A 184 5.10 -12.10 12.66
CA THR A 184 4.46 -10.91 13.27
C THR A 184 3.84 -11.22 14.63
N ALA A 185 3.32 -12.43 14.83
CA ALA A 185 2.79 -12.90 16.12
C ALA A 185 3.91 -13.03 17.17
N GLY A 186 5.14 -13.39 16.74
CA GLY A 186 6.33 -13.37 17.60
C GLY A 186 6.95 -11.98 17.80
N GLY A 187 6.54 -10.98 17.02
CA GLY A 187 7.18 -9.66 16.95
C GLY A 187 6.28 -8.52 17.44
N PHE A 188 6.23 -8.31 18.76
CA PHE A 188 5.85 -7.08 19.46
C PHE A 188 5.00 -6.07 18.67
N SER A 189 3.69 -6.15 18.90
CA SER A 189 2.66 -5.21 18.48
C SER A 189 3.04 -3.73 18.71
N HIS A 190 3.62 -3.09 17.69
CA HIS A 190 3.92 -1.64 17.71
C HIS A 190 2.63 -0.78 17.60
N GLY A 191 1.48 -1.40 17.33
CA GLY A 191 0.16 -0.76 17.49
C GLY A 191 -0.11 -0.40 18.94
N ASP A 192 0.21 -1.33 19.84
CA ASP A 192 0.10 -1.10 21.27
C ASP A 192 1.09 -0.04 21.73
N VAL A 193 2.31 0.03 21.19
CA VAL A 193 3.28 1.08 21.62
C VAL A 193 2.82 2.50 21.26
N VAL A 194 2.20 2.72 20.10
CA VAL A 194 1.70 4.05 19.71
C VAL A 194 0.43 4.42 20.49
N LEU A 195 -0.49 3.48 20.68
CA LEU A 195 -1.67 3.68 21.55
C LEU A 195 -1.26 3.90 23.00
N THR A 196 -0.31 3.10 23.50
CA THR A 196 0.25 3.16 24.86
C THR A 196 1.02 4.45 25.08
N ARG A 197 1.76 4.98 24.08
CA ARG A 197 2.39 6.32 24.20
C ARG A 197 1.35 7.44 24.29
N ARG A 198 0.26 7.37 23.51
CA ARG A 198 -0.86 8.33 23.61
C ARG A 198 -1.59 8.19 24.95
N GLN A 199 -1.90 6.98 25.40
CA GLN A 199 -2.48 6.72 26.73
C GLN A 199 -1.56 7.17 27.86
N LYS A 200 -0.26 6.87 27.80
CA LYS A 200 0.73 7.34 28.79
C LYS A 200 0.83 8.86 28.81
N ARG A 201 0.80 9.54 27.64
CA ARG A 201 0.74 11.02 27.59
C ARG A 201 -0.54 11.57 28.19
N LEU A 202 -1.69 10.96 27.92
CA LEU A 202 -2.98 11.37 28.50
C LEU A 202 -3.02 11.11 30.01
N GLN A 203 -2.46 10.00 30.49
CA GLN A 203 -2.32 9.71 31.92
C GLN A 203 -1.36 10.69 32.61
N LEU A 204 -0.21 11.01 32.00
CA LEU A 204 0.71 12.03 32.51
C LEU A 204 0.05 13.42 32.58
N LEU A 205 -0.74 13.79 31.57
CA LEU A 205 -1.53 15.03 31.60
C LEU A 205 -2.56 15.03 32.73
N ARG A 206 -3.29 13.92 32.95
CA ARG A 206 -4.23 13.77 34.08
C ARG A 206 -3.53 13.84 35.45
N ILE A 207 -2.33 13.25 35.58
CA ILE A 207 -1.54 13.31 36.83
C ILE A 207 -1.10 14.75 37.09
N ARG A 208 -0.55 15.45 36.09
CA ARG A 208 -0.18 16.88 36.21
C ARG A 208 -1.39 17.77 36.55
N GLN A 209 -2.56 17.50 36.00
CA GLN A 209 -3.79 18.21 36.36
C GLN A 209 -4.21 17.95 37.82
N LYS A 210 -4.14 16.70 38.29
CA LYS A 210 -4.41 16.37 39.70
C LYS A 210 -3.41 17.02 40.64
N GLU A 211 -2.12 17.02 40.29
CA GLU A 211 -1.07 17.69 41.07
C GLU A 211 -1.25 19.21 41.09
N ALA A 212 -1.60 19.83 39.95
CA ALA A 212 -1.92 21.25 39.89
C ALA A 212 -3.13 21.60 40.77
N LYS A 213 -4.19 20.77 40.73
CA LYS A 213 -5.37 20.93 41.59
C LYS A 213 -5.03 20.74 43.07
N ARG A 214 -4.15 19.78 43.40
CA ARG A 214 -3.65 19.55 44.77
C ARG A 214 -2.78 20.70 45.27
N ARG A 215 -1.95 21.29 44.40
CA ARG A 215 -1.18 22.50 44.71
C ARG A 215 -2.08 23.71 44.93
N GLN A 216 -3.15 23.86 44.14
CA GLN A 216 -4.16 24.90 44.35
C GLN A 216 -4.95 24.71 45.65
N SER A 217 -5.23 23.47 46.07
CA SER A 217 -5.87 23.20 47.36
C SER A 217 -4.92 23.33 48.56
N LEU A 218 -3.60 23.25 48.34
CA LEU A 218 -2.58 23.45 49.38
C LEU A 218 -2.08 24.90 49.46
N SER A 219 -2.47 25.78 48.53
CA SER A 219 -2.27 27.22 48.71
C SER A 219 -3.07 27.65 49.94
N PRO A 220 -2.44 28.17 51.00
CA PRO A 220 -3.19 28.73 52.12
C PRO A 220 -4.04 29.89 51.58
N PRO A 221 -5.23 30.16 52.15
CA PRO A 221 -6.00 31.33 51.77
C PRO A 221 -5.07 32.54 51.94
N ALA A 222 -4.86 33.29 50.86
CA ALA A 222 -4.05 34.49 50.86
C ALA A 222 -4.56 35.38 51.99
N GLY A 223 -3.82 35.42 53.10
CA GLY A 223 -4.14 36.21 54.26
C GLY A 223 -4.32 37.64 53.78
N THR A 224 -5.56 38.12 53.86
CA THR A 224 -5.88 39.51 53.57
C THR A 224 -5.21 40.34 54.66
N TYR A 225 -3.95 40.74 54.44
CA TYR A 225 -3.27 41.72 55.28
C TYR A 225 -3.99 43.05 55.07
N ARG A 226 -5.06 43.25 55.85
CA ARG A 226 -5.82 44.47 55.96
C ARG A 226 -4.90 45.50 56.62
N ARG A 227 -4.21 46.28 55.79
CA ARG A 227 -3.35 47.41 56.20
C ARG A 227 -4.20 48.35 57.07
N LYS A 228 -3.94 48.41 58.38
CA LYS A 228 -4.55 49.42 59.27
C LYS A 228 -4.10 50.81 58.79
N ALA A 229 -5.06 51.71 58.59
CA ALA A 229 -4.77 53.12 58.32
C ALA A 229 -4.11 53.78 59.53
N ALA A 230 -3.11 54.63 59.29
CA ALA A 230 -2.38 55.35 60.32
C ALA A 230 -3.29 56.36 61.07
N PRO A 231 -3.10 56.56 62.38
CA PRO A 231 -3.87 57.54 63.13
C PRO A 231 -3.46 58.97 62.74
N VAL A 232 -4.46 59.81 62.45
CA VAL A 232 -4.29 61.23 62.17
C VAL A 232 -4.01 61.96 63.50
N GLN A 233 -2.83 62.56 63.63
CA GLN A 233 -2.54 63.54 64.69
C GLN A 233 -3.40 64.78 64.47
N ARG A 234 -4.17 65.18 65.48
CA ARG A 234 -4.76 66.52 65.59
C ARG A 234 -4.01 67.27 66.69
N TYR A 235 -3.43 68.42 66.32
CA TYR A 235 -3.06 69.50 67.24
C TYR A 235 -4.32 70.15 67.82
#